data_AF-A0A945CZ66-F1
#
_entry.id   AF-A0A945CZ66-F1
#
_cell.length_a   1.000
_cell.length_b   1.000
_cell.length_c   1.000
_cell.angle_alpha   90.00
_cell.angle_beta   90.00
_cell.angle_gamma   90.00
#
_symmetry.space_group_name_H-M   'P 1'
#
loop_
_entity.id
_entity.type
_entity.pdbx_description
1 polymer ?
#
loop_
_entity_poly.entity_id
_entity_poly.type
_entity_poly.pdbx_seq_one_letter_code
_entity_poly.pdbx_strand_id
1 'polypeptide(L)'
;MSVNLTESNKDYAVFLPSISTFYQNFISKDINQAGLQQPAERVPAGFDKGVKGCDWLKKEDSYYNYKWSLYSAGHAQLDTSKSDVEESMIQQRNREETFILGDSGGFQVATGVLKMDWQNFYETPSQPNYIGKVDQLRQRIVNWLEHTADYSMILDVPTFSALPPYSDRTGLKTFQECLDATLFNVDWILRNRQGKTKFLNVLQGGSDAEADIWYEQVKNLPFEGWAMGGNNMQDIKLFLRRMITLRDDKLLEKGERDLVHVLGTGKLDWAVMLTAIKRKLNATVNPDLLLTFDAASPFLCTAFGQMYTQHVHKNDRFSYIMDKAIDDRRLKGSNIPLPWNSPIANRLTLGDICHYGPGDLNKNGKESMTSWDSFGYMLMMAHNVYQHIESVQRANVLADTEFAISDLDLAEWRRPGKGSSKSLEVSNWVPRNLIYFNHLVDAVFDSETPMQVIEDNAGLLAELSKNKTRKSSNTVFSDLFDIDTAESDADDEHVFDELEAQRRLGDAD
;
A
#
# COMPACT_ATOMS: atom_id res chain seq x y z
N MET A 1 -17.69 7.30 21.78
CA MET A 1 -17.01 8.14 20.78
C MET A 1 -16.35 7.21 19.78
N SER A 2 -16.39 7.54 18.48
CA SER A 2 -15.64 6.81 17.44
C SER A 2 -14.14 6.98 17.69
N VAL A 3 -13.36 5.95 17.36
CA VAL A 3 -11.89 6.02 17.45
C VAL A 3 -11.37 6.92 16.33
N ASN A 4 -10.57 7.93 16.67
CA ASN A 4 -9.97 8.85 15.70
C ASN A 4 -8.51 8.50 15.43
N LEU A 5 -8.29 7.68 14.41
CA LEU A 5 -6.94 7.27 14.00
C LEU A 5 -6.23 8.40 13.22
N THR A 6 -6.94 9.40 12.72
CA THR A 6 -6.31 10.59 12.12
C THR A 6 -5.52 11.39 13.15
N GLU A 7 -6.11 11.66 14.31
CA GLU A 7 -5.44 12.38 15.40
C GLU A 7 -4.30 11.55 16.00
N SER A 8 -4.49 10.24 16.15
CA SER A 8 -3.47 9.32 16.67
C SER A 8 -2.20 9.23 15.80
N ASN A 9 -2.27 9.61 14.52
CA ASN A 9 -1.12 9.56 13.62
C ASN A 9 -0.05 10.63 13.94
N LYS A 10 -0.42 11.72 14.61
CA LYS A 10 0.51 12.82 14.97
C LYS A 10 1.37 13.26 13.76
N ASP A 11 2.69 13.23 13.89
CA ASP A 11 3.69 13.60 12.90
C ASP A 11 4.33 12.40 12.18
N TYR A 12 3.80 11.18 12.37
CA TYR A 12 4.32 9.96 11.73
C TYR A 12 4.22 10.00 10.20
N ALA A 13 5.04 9.19 9.52
CA ALA A 13 4.81 8.86 8.11
C ALA A 13 3.41 8.25 7.96
N VAL A 14 2.67 8.66 6.94
CA VAL A 14 1.24 8.35 6.82
C VAL A 14 1.06 7.06 6.05
N PHE A 15 0.47 6.05 6.70
CA PHE A 15 0.04 4.83 6.02
C PHE A 15 -1.22 5.09 5.18
N LEU A 16 -1.25 4.62 3.94
CA LEU A 16 -2.40 4.72 3.05
C LEU A 16 -2.94 3.30 2.81
N PRO A 17 -4.08 2.92 3.41
CA PRO A 17 -4.78 1.72 2.97
C PRO A 17 -5.08 1.84 1.47
N SER A 18 -4.55 0.93 0.66
CA SER A 18 -4.83 0.88 -0.78
C SER A 18 -6.19 0.25 -0.98
N ILE A 19 -7.21 1.08 -1.15
CA ILE A 19 -8.62 0.67 -1.09
C ILE A 19 -8.92 -0.33 -2.19
N SER A 20 -9.46 -1.48 -1.81
CA SER A 20 -9.96 -2.47 -2.76
C SER A 20 -11.25 -2.01 -3.42
N THR A 21 -11.35 -2.15 -4.75
CA THR A 21 -12.61 -1.96 -5.49
C THR A 21 -13.72 -2.88 -4.96
N PHE A 22 -13.39 -4.11 -4.53
CA PHE A 22 -14.34 -5.02 -3.89
C PHE A 22 -14.95 -4.42 -2.63
N TYR A 23 -14.08 -3.85 -1.78
CA TYR A 23 -14.49 -3.26 -0.50
C TYR A 23 -15.36 -2.03 -0.70
N GLN A 24 -14.89 -1.05 -1.48
CA GLN A 24 -15.62 0.20 -1.67
C GLN A 24 -16.98 -0.05 -2.33
N ASN A 25 -17.11 -1.04 -3.22
CA ASN A 25 -18.38 -1.39 -3.86
C ASN A 25 -19.48 -1.75 -2.85
N PHE A 26 -19.16 -2.41 -1.73
CA PHE A 26 -20.14 -2.70 -0.68
C PHE A 26 -20.63 -1.42 0.00
N ILE A 27 -19.72 -0.50 0.30
CA ILE A 27 -20.03 0.78 0.93
C ILE A 27 -20.82 1.68 -0.01
N SER A 28 -20.38 1.82 -1.27
CA SER A 28 -21.04 2.63 -2.29
C SER A 28 -22.47 2.15 -2.57
N LYS A 29 -22.72 0.84 -2.59
CA LYS A 29 -24.08 0.28 -2.74
C LYS A 29 -25.00 0.65 -1.57
N ASP A 30 -24.49 0.61 -0.34
CA ASP A 30 -25.24 1.03 0.85
C ASP A 30 -25.54 2.55 0.82
N ILE A 31 -24.54 3.38 0.49
CA ILE A 31 -24.67 4.83 0.34
C ILE A 31 -25.77 5.19 -0.67
N ASN A 32 -25.77 4.54 -1.84
CA ASN A 32 -26.68 4.86 -2.93
C ASN A 32 -28.09 4.31 -2.74
N GLN A 33 -28.35 3.60 -1.64
CA GLN A 33 -29.63 2.90 -1.42
C GLN A 33 -29.98 1.97 -2.59
N ALA A 34 -28.97 1.52 -3.36
CA ALA A 34 -29.14 0.60 -4.48
C ALA A 34 -29.43 -0.83 -4.02
N GLY A 35 -29.72 -1.00 -2.73
CA GLY A 35 -29.66 -2.25 -2.00
C GLY A 35 -28.22 -2.71 -1.84
N LEU A 36 -27.85 -3.16 -0.65
CA LEU A 36 -26.86 -4.23 -0.59
C LEU A 36 -27.44 -5.38 -1.44
N GLN A 37 -26.61 -6.13 -2.17
CA GLN A 37 -27.12 -7.40 -2.77
C GLN A 37 -27.64 -8.37 -1.71
N GLN A 38 -27.41 -8.05 -0.43
CA GLN A 38 -27.79 -8.83 0.73
C GLN A 38 -29.10 -8.33 1.34
N PRO A 39 -29.96 -9.25 1.83
CA PRO A 39 -31.15 -8.90 2.60
C PRO A 39 -30.81 -8.04 3.82
N ALA A 40 -31.75 -7.21 4.27
CA ALA A 40 -31.55 -6.36 5.45
C ALA A 40 -31.15 -7.16 6.70
N GLU A 41 -31.60 -8.42 6.80
CA GLU A 41 -31.24 -9.31 7.91
C GLU A 41 -29.76 -9.75 7.90
N ARG A 42 -29.01 -9.53 6.81
CA ARG A 42 -27.58 -9.88 6.72
C ARG A 42 -26.67 -8.87 7.45
N VAL A 43 -27.15 -7.64 7.64
CA VAL A 43 -26.40 -6.60 8.35
C VAL A 43 -26.29 -6.98 9.83
N PRO A 44 -25.07 -7.05 10.40
CA PRO A 44 -24.88 -7.47 11.78
C PRO A 44 -25.64 -6.57 12.75
N ALA A 45 -26.23 -7.15 13.79
CA ALA A 45 -27.02 -6.37 14.76
C ALA A 45 -26.19 -5.27 15.46
N GLY A 46 -24.88 -5.47 15.60
CA GLY A 46 -23.95 -4.48 16.15
C GLY A 46 -23.63 -3.32 15.22
N PHE A 47 -24.04 -3.37 13.95
CA PHE A 47 -23.78 -2.31 12.96
C PHE A 47 -24.86 -1.22 13.04
N ASP A 48 -24.84 -0.47 14.15
CA ASP A 48 -25.78 0.60 14.47
C ASP A 48 -25.79 1.76 13.45
N LYS A 49 -24.78 1.82 12.58
CA LYS A 49 -24.63 2.82 11.51
C LYS A 49 -24.83 2.24 10.11
N GLY A 50 -25.21 0.95 10.01
CA GLY A 50 -25.26 0.22 8.75
C GLY A 50 -23.87 -0.14 8.20
N VAL A 51 -23.81 -0.55 6.93
CA VAL A 51 -22.55 -0.94 6.26
C VAL A 51 -21.70 0.27 5.96
N LYS A 52 -22.32 1.40 5.62
CA LYS A 52 -21.65 2.71 5.47
C LYS A 52 -20.88 3.13 6.73
N GLY A 53 -21.17 2.58 7.90
CA GLY A 53 -20.36 2.79 9.10
C GLY A 53 -18.92 2.31 8.96
N CYS A 54 -18.65 1.41 8.01
CA CYS A 54 -17.29 0.97 7.67
C CYS A 54 -16.52 1.98 6.81
N ASP A 55 -17.15 3.05 6.33
CA ASP A 55 -16.49 4.14 5.60
C ASP A 55 -15.63 4.98 6.55
N TRP A 56 -14.37 4.61 6.70
CA TRP A 56 -13.44 5.29 7.60
C TRP A 56 -13.01 6.67 7.11
N LEU A 57 -13.30 7.04 5.86
CA LEU A 57 -13.01 8.39 5.35
C LEU A 57 -13.96 9.42 5.96
N LYS A 58 -15.12 9.00 6.49
CA LYS A 58 -16.05 9.88 7.17
C LYS A 58 -15.63 10.14 8.61
N LYS A 59 -15.63 11.42 8.98
CA LYS A 59 -15.37 11.87 10.36
C LYS A 59 -16.51 11.51 11.31
N GLU A 60 -17.75 11.61 10.84
CA GLU A 60 -18.97 11.24 11.55
C GLU A 60 -19.61 10.02 10.88
N ASP A 61 -20.54 9.35 11.57
CA ASP A 61 -21.24 8.16 11.04
C ASP A 61 -20.35 6.99 10.59
N SER A 62 -19.10 6.96 11.04
CA SER A 62 -18.15 5.84 10.87
C SER A 62 -17.84 5.13 12.20
N TYR A 63 -17.42 3.87 12.16
CA TYR A 63 -17.03 3.12 13.36
C TYR A 63 -15.65 3.56 13.91
N TYR A 64 -14.80 4.07 13.02
CA TYR A 64 -13.56 4.79 13.29
C TYR A 64 -13.26 5.70 12.10
N ASN A 65 -12.47 6.76 12.28
CA ASN A 65 -12.10 7.65 11.18
C ASN A 65 -10.58 7.67 10.94
N TYR A 66 -10.22 7.70 9.65
CA TYR A 66 -8.85 7.83 9.16
C TYR A 66 -8.86 8.52 7.78
N LYS A 67 -8.43 9.78 7.71
CA LYS A 67 -8.66 10.63 6.53
C LYS A 67 -7.79 10.37 5.30
N TRP A 68 -6.82 9.44 5.36
CA TRP A 68 -5.86 9.21 4.29
C TRP A 68 -6.04 7.83 3.68
N SER A 69 -6.03 7.72 2.35
CA SER A 69 -6.01 6.43 1.65
C SER A 69 -5.39 6.55 0.26
N LEU A 70 -5.13 5.41 -0.38
CA LEU A 70 -4.75 5.32 -1.79
C LEU A 70 -5.87 4.63 -2.55
N TYR A 71 -6.13 5.05 -3.79
CA TYR A 71 -7.04 4.34 -4.69
C TYR A 71 -6.49 4.29 -6.11
N SER A 72 -6.64 3.16 -6.79
CA SER A 72 -5.96 2.90 -8.06
C SER A 72 -6.90 2.90 -9.25
N ALA A 73 -6.56 3.70 -10.26
CA ALA A 73 -7.19 3.71 -11.58
C ALA A 73 -7.10 2.35 -12.28
N GLY A 74 -6.10 1.53 -11.93
CA GLY A 74 -5.92 0.18 -12.47
C GLY A 74 -7.08 -0.78 -12.21
N HIS A 75 -7.90 -0.50 -11.19
CA HIS A 75 -9.07 -1.31 -10.80
C HIS A 75 -10.38 -0.52 -10.74
N ALA A 76 -10.36 0.74 -11.13
CA ALA A 76 -11.49 1.64 -10.98
C ALA A 76 -12.40 1.66 -12.22
N GLN A 77 -13.60 2.16 -12.04
CA GLN A 77 -14.47 2.56 -13.13
C GLN A 77 -13.93 3.84 -13.80
N LEU A 78 -13.16 3.69 -14.88
CA LEU A 78 -12.52 4.83 -15.57
C LEU A 78 -13.49 5.78 -16.30
N ASP A 79 -14.78 5.45 -16.39
CA ASP A 79 -15.82 6.41 -16.80
C ASP A 79 -16.24 7.22 -15.57
N THR A 80 -15.86 8.50 -15.51
CA THR A 80 -16.07 9.35 -14.33
C THR A 80 -17.55 9.48 -13.97
N SER A 81 -18.45 9.51 -14.96
CA SER A 81 -19.88 9.60 -14.72
C SER A 81 -20.46 8.34 -14.06
N LYS A 82 -19.92 7.17 -14.41
CA LYS A 82 -20.26 5.91 -13.74
C LYS A 82 -19.58 5.80 -12.39
N SER A 83 -18.33 6.23 -12.29
CA SER A 83 -17.55 6.23 -11.04
C SER A 83 -18.24 7.04 -9.94
N ASP A 84 -18.85 8.19 -10.26
CA ASP A 84 -19.62 9.01 -9.30
C ASP A 84 -20.73 8.23 -8.57
N VAL A 85 -21.29 7.24 -9.26
CA VAL A 85 -22.36 6.37 -8.74
C VAL A 85 -21.78 5.05 -8.22
N GLU A 86 -21.00 4.32 -9.01
CA GLU A 86 -20.52 2.99 -8.63
C GLU A 86 -19.47 3.04 -7.50
N GLU A 87 -18.74 4.15 -7.38
CA GLU A 87 -17.61 4.33 -6.48
C GLU A 87 -17.84 5.50 -5.49
N SER A 88 -19.09 5.71 -5.07
CA SER A 88 -19.51 6.83 -4.24
C SER A 88 -18.78 6.97 -2.89
N MET A 89 -18.27 5.89 -2.29
CA MET A 89 -17.37 5.96 -1.13
C MET A 89 -16.17 6.89 -1.41
N ILE A 90 -15.62 6.82 -2.63
CA ILE A 90 -14.45 7.58 -3.04
C ILE A 90 -14.84 8.93 -3.64
N GLN A 91 -15.82 8.93 -4.56
CA GLN A 91 -16.16 10.13 -5.32
C GLN A 91 -16.96 11.15 -4.51
N GLN A 92 -17.78 10.71 -3.56
CA GLN A 92 -18.61 11.59 -2.72
C GLN A 92 -17.99 11.87 -1.35
N ARG A 93 -16.71 11.54 -1.15
CA ARG A 93 -15.98 11.88 0.09
C ARG A 93 -15.88 13.40 0.26
N ASN A 94 -15.75 13.85 1.51
CA ASN A 94 -15.43 15.24 1.79
C ASN A 94 -13.96 15.53 1.48
N ARG A 95 -13.66 16.08 0.29
CA ARG A 95 -12.29 16.39 -0.15
C ARG A 95 -11.57 17.42 0.72
N GLU A 96 -12.30 18.30 1.39
CA GLU A 96 -11.68 19.30 2.27
C GLU A 96 -11.14 18.67 3.57
N GLU A 97 -11.68 17.51 3.95
CA GLU A 97 -11.32 16.82 5.19
C GLU A 97 -10.54 15.52 4.96
N THR A 98 -10.46 15.03 3.73
CA THR A 98 -9.86 13.74 3.36
C THR A 98 -8.79 13.88 2.29
N PHE A 99 -7.98 12.84 2.14
CA PHE A 99 -6.89 12.77 1.19
C PHE A 99 -6.89 11.41 0.49
N ILE A 100 -6.93 11.44 -0.84
CA ILE A 100 -6.71 10.28 -1.69
C ILE A 100 -5.51 10.51 -2.58
N LEU A 101 -4.53 9.61 -2.49
CA LEU A 101 -3.50 9.45 -3.51
C LEU A 101 -4.03 8.53 -4.61
N GLY A 102 -4.06 9.02 -5.84
CA GLY A 102 -4.48 8.28 -7.02
C GLY A 102 -3.30 7.52 -7.63
N ASP A 103 -3.33 6.19 -7.58
CA ASP A 103 -2.42 5.36 -8.38
C ASP A 103 -2.94 5.27 -9.82
N SER A 104 -2.07 5.48 -10.79
CA SER A 104 -2.40 5.43 -12.22
C SER A 104 -2.62 4.01 -12.75
N GLY A 105 -2.15 2.99 -12.03
CA GLY A 105 -2.28 1.60 -12.41
C GLY A 105 -1.14 1.06 -13.28
N GLY A 106 0.08 1.62 -13.17
CA GLY A 106 1.25 1.18 -13.94
C GLY A 106 1.61 -0.29 -13.67
N PHE A 107 1.45 -0.73 -12.43
CA PHE A 107 1.57 -2.14 -12.04
C PHE A 107 0.55 -3.02 -12.78
N GLN A 108 -0.70 -2.61 -12.86
CA GLN A 108 -1.79 -3.34 -13.52
C GLN A 108 -1.60 -3.40 -15.05
N VAL A 109 -0.99 -2.37 -15.64
CA VAL A 109 -0.57 -2.39 -17.05
C VAL A 109 0.54 -3.43 -17.26
N ALA A 110 1.55 -3.46 -16.39
CA ALA A 110 2.67 -4.40 -16.47
C ALA A 110 2.25 -5.87 -16.25
N THR A 111 1.34 -6.11 -15.30
CA THR A 111 0.81 -7.44 -15.04
C THR A 111 -0.27 -7.86 -16.04
N GLY A 112 -0.80 -6.95 -16.86
CA GLY A 112 -1.82 -7.23 -17.86
C GLY A 112 -3.25 -7.30 -17.31
N VAL A 113 -3.46 -6.91 -16.05
CA VAL A 113 -4.80 -6.63 -15.48
C VAL A 113 -5.48 -5.55 -16.31
N LEU A 114 -4.78 -4.44 -16.53
CA LEU A 114 -5.21 -3.36 -17.40
C LEU A 114 -4.61 -3.58 -18.80
N LYS A 115 -5.47 -3.99 -19.75
CA LYS A 115 -5.02 -4.33 -21.10
C LYS A 115 -4.52 -3.10 -21.85
N MET A 116 -3.26 -3.16 -22.26
CA MET A 116 -2.57 -2.15 -23.06
C MET A 116 -2.25 -2.71 -24.44
N ASP A 117 -2.51 -1.95 -25.49
CA ASP A 117 -2.11 -2.31 -26.86
C ASP A 117 -0.65 -1.88 -27.08
N TRP A 118 0.28 -2.74 -26.67
CA TRP A 118 1.71 -2.48 -26.75
C TRP A 118 2.24 -2.30 -28.18
N GLN A 119 1.57 -2.89 -29.18
CA GLN A 119 1.97 -2.74 -30.58
C GLN A 119 1.79 -1.30 -31.08
N ASN A 120 0.73 -0.63 -30.62
CA ASN A 120 0.40 0.75 -31.00
C ASN A 120 0.73 1.74 -29.88
N PHE A 121 1.54 1.37 -28.89
CA PHE A 121 1.79 2.18 -27.71
C PHE A 121 2.32 3.59 -28.02
N TYR A 122 3.23 3.69 -28.98
CA TYR A 122 3.92 4.94 -29.37
C TYR A 122 3.24 5.68 -30.51
N GLU A 123 1.99 5.35 -30.84
CA GLU A 123 1.27 6.03 -31.91
C GLU A 123 1.04 7.51 -31.59
N THR A 124 0.99 8.36 -32.62
CA THR A 124 0.62 9.78 -32.45
C THR A 124 -0.44 10.18 -33.46
N PRO A 125 -1.33 11.15 -33.14
CA PRO A 125 -2.42 11.57 -34.05
C PRO A 125 -1.97 12.04 -35.43
N SER A 126 -0.71 12.44 -35.58
CA SER A 126 -0.11 12.84 -36.85
C SER A 126 0.25 11.68 -37.79
N GLN A 127 0.26 10.44 -37.31
CA GLN A 127 0.63 9.28 -38.11
C GLN A 127 -0.54 8.81 -39.00
N PRO A 128 -0.27 8.36 -40.24
CA PRO A 128 -1.33 8.00 -41.21
C PRO A 128 -2.19 6.79 -40.80
N ASN A 129 -1.70 5.93 -39.90
CA ASN A 129 -2.40 4.73 -39.41
C ASN A 129 -2.77 4.81 -37.93
N TYR A 130 -2.98 6.02 -37.39
CA TYR A 130 -3.35 6.24 -35.99
C TYR A 130 -4.67 5.53 -35.65
N ILE A 131 -4.63 4.66 -34.64
CA ILE A 131 -5.79 3.94 -34.10
C ILE A 131 -6.35 4.69 -32.88
N GLY A 132 -5.48 5.22 -32.04
CA GLY A 132 -5.79 6.06 -30.88
C GLY A 132 -6.36 5.33 -29.66
N LYS A 133 -6.32 3.99 -29.63
CA LYS A 133 -6.88 3.20 -28.51
C LYS A 133 -6.09 3.41 -27.23
N VAL A 134 -4.76 3.44 -27.33
CA VAL A 134 -3.90 3.62 -26.16
C VAL A 134 -4.05 5.02 -25.60
N ASP A 135 -4.09 6.02 -26.48
CA ASP A 135 -4.32 7.42 -26.11
C ASP A 135 -5.68 7.63 -25.44
N GLN A 136 -6.74 6.97 -25.92
CA GLN A 136 -8.04 6.98 -25.25
C GLN A 136 -7.95 6.39 -23.84
N LEU A 137 -7.21 5.29 -23.64
CA LEU A 137 -6.99 4.72 -22.31
C LEU A 137 -6.18 5.67 -21.42
N ARG A 138 -5.06 6.24 -21.92
CA ARG A 138 -4.27 7.25 -21.21
C ARG A 138 -5.15 8.40 -20.76
N GLN A 139 -5.98 8.93 -21.66
CA GLN A 139 -6.85 10.05 -21.34
C GLN A 139 -7.92 9.68 -20.31
N ARG A 140 -8.48 8.47 -20.37
CA ARG A 140 -9.43 7.99 -19.35
C ARG A 140 -8.78 7.87 -17.97
N ILE A 141 -7.54 7.36 -17.89
CA ILE A 141 -6.77 7.31 -16.64
C ILE A 141 -6.52 8.72 -16.11
N VAL A 142 -6.00 9.64 -16.95
CA VAL A 142 -5.74 11.04 -16.55
C VAL A 142 -7.02 11.73 -16.07
N ASN A 143 -8.11 11.61 -16.83
CA ASN A 143 -9.41 12.18 -16.45
C ASN A 143 -9.91 11.60 -15.12
N TRP A 144 -9.78 10.29 -14.90
CA TRP A 144 -10.19 9.67 -13.65
C TRP A 144 -9.32 10.11 -12.47
N LEU A 145 -8.00 10.19 -12.64
CA LEU A 145 -7.07 10.68 -11.60
C LEU A 145 -7.40 12.12 -11.20
N GLU A 146 -7.61 12.99 -12.18
CA GLU A 146 -7.99 14.39 -11.98
C GLU A 146 -9.40 14.57 -11.42
N HIS A 147 -10.30 13.64 -11.73
CA HIS A 147 -11.63 13.61 -11.14
C HIS A 147 -11.59 13.12 -9.71
N THR A 148 -10.73 12.16 -9.36
CA THR A 148 -10.80 11.37 -8.12
C THR A 148 -9.86 11.87 -7.03
N ALA A 149 -8.61 12.20 -7.33
CA ALA A 149 -7.56 12.24 -6.33
C ALA A 149 -7.10 13.67 -5.99
N ASP A 150 -6.41 13.81 -4.87
CA ASP A 150 -5.82 15.07 -4.40
C ASP A 150 -4.37 15.21 -4.91
N TYR A 151 -3.67 14.08 -4.90
CA TYR A 151 -2.43 13.84 -5.63
C TYR A 151 -2.58 12.58 -6.48
N SER A 152 -1.82 12.46 -7.54
CA SER A 152 -1.85 11.31 -8.45
C SER A 152 -0.46 10.90 -8.87
N MET A 153 -0.23 9.64 -9.16
CA MET A 153 1.04 9.19 -9.75
C MET A 153 0.95 9.25 -11.27
N ILE A 154 2.08 9.50 -11.93
CA ILE A 154 2.17 9.32 -13.38
C ILE A 154 1.98 7.86 -13.74
N LEU A 155 1.42 7.59 -14.93
CA LEU A 155 1.38 6.25 -15.49
C LEU A 155 2.77 5.82 -15.94
N ASP A 156 3.53 5.26 -15.01
CA ASP A 156 4.83 4.67 -15.28
C ASP A 156 4.71 3.24 -15.82
N VAL A 157 5.81 2.77 -16.40
CA VAL A 157 6.00 1.38 -16.80
C VAL A 157 7.15 0.85 -15.95
N PRO A 158 6.86 0.10 -14.87
CA PRO A 158 7.88 -0.39 -13.95
C PRO A 158 8.95 -1.22 -14.66
N THR A 159 10.20 -1.17 -14.18
CA THR A 159 11.33 -1.88 -14.84
C THR A 159 11.18 -3.39 -14.86
N PHE A 160 10.43 -3.97 -13.92
CA PHE A 160 10.12 -5.41 -13.94
C PHE A 160 9.25 -5.82 -15.14
N SER A 161 8.61 -4.87 -15.83
CA SER A 161 7.84 -5.13 -17.06
C SER A 161 8.68 -5.75 -18.17
N ALA A 162 10.00 -5.55 -18.13
CA ALA A 162 10.97 -6.14 -19.05
C ALA A 162 11.48 -7.52 -18.60
N LEU A 163 11.05 -8.03 -17.44
CA LEU A 163 11.48 -9.31 -16.89
C LEU A 163 10.38 -10.38 -17.03
N PRO A 164 10.73 -11.66 -17.25
CA PRO A 164 9.75 -12.75 -17.19
C PRO A 164 9.07 -12.85 -15.82
N PRO A 165 7.77 -13.19 -15.74
CA PRO A 165 6.89 -13.55 -16.86
C PRO A 165 6.22 -12.32 -17.54
N TYR A 166 6.47 -11.11 -17.08
CA TYR A 166 5.78 -9.90 -17.55
C TYR A 166 6.21 -9.46 -18.95
N SER A 167 7.47 -9.67 -19.30
CA SER A 167 8.02 -9.36 -20.64
C SER A 167 7.36 -10.11 -21.79
N ASP A 168 6.68 -11.23 -21.51
CA ASP A 168 5.89 -11.96 -22.50
C ASP A 168 4.52 -11.30 -22.73
N ARG A 169 4.00 -10.60 -21.73
CA ARG A 169 2.71 -9.86 -21.78
C ARG A 169 2.90 -8.47 -22.40
N THR A 170 3.98 -7.79 -22.02
CA THR A 170 4.26 -6.41 -22.43
C THR A 170 5.02 -6.33 -23.75
N GLY A 171 5.79 -7.38 -24.08
CA GLY A 171 6.73 -7.35 -25.20
C GLY A 171 8.02 -6.58 -24.90
N LEU A 172 8.12 -5.88 -23.76
CA LEU A 172 9.30 -5.12 -23.35
C LEU A 172 10.41 -6.07 -22.89
N LYS A 173 11.66 -5.73 -23.17
CA LYS A 173 12.86 -6.56 -22.95
C LYS A 173 13.99 -5.82 -22.24
N THR A 174 13.95 -4.49 -22.12
CA THR A 174 15.02 -3.73 -21.49
C THR A 174 14.53 -2.66 -20.50
N PHE A 175 15.41 -2.25 -19.59
CA PHE A 175 15.24 -1.08 -18.75
C PHE A 175 14.90 0.17 -19.56
N GLN A 176 15.62 0.40 -20.67
CA GLN A 176 15.44 1.58 -21.51
C GLN A 176 14.05 1.63 -22.13
N GLU A 177 13.52 0.49 -22.60
CA GLU A 177 12.16 0.44 -23.16
C GLU A 177 11.09 0.77 -22.11
N CYS A 178 11.29 0.41 -20.83
CA CYS A 178 10.38 0.77 -19.75
C CYS A 178 10.43 2.28 -19.45
N LEU A 179 11.64 2.84 -19.44
CA LEU A 179 11.88 4.28 -19.26
C LEU A 179 11.27 5.09 -20.41
N ASP A 180 11.52 4.70 -21.66
CA ASP A 180 10.99 5.35 -22.86
C ASP A 180 9.45 5.31 -22.87
N ALA A 181 8.87 4.16 -22.52
CA ALA A 181 7.42 4.01 -22.41
C ALA A 181 6.83 4.94 -21.31
N THR A 182 7.52 5.06 -20.18
CA THR A 182 7.14 5.98 -19.10
C THR A 182 7.21 7.43 -19.57
N LEU A 183 8.30 7.84 -20.20
CA LEU A 183 8.47 9.21 -20.72
C LEU A 183 7.41 9.54 -21.79
N PHE A 184 6.99 8.57 -22.59
CA PHE A 184 5.91 8.75 -23.55
C PHE A 184 4.56 8.99 -22.86
N ASN A 185 4.26 8.26 -21.78
CA ASN A 185 3.07 8.52 -20.96
C ASN A 185 3.15 9.88 -20.24
N VAL A 186 4.34 10.26 -19.75
CA VAL A 186 4.59 11.58 -19.14
C VAL A 186 4.28 12.71 -20.11
N ASP A 187 4.78 12.63 -21.35
CA ASP A 187 4.52 13.64 -22.38
C ASP A 187 3.01 13.77 -22.65
N TRP A 188 2.28 12.64 -22.68
CA TRP A 188 0.82 12.67 -22.77
C TRP A 188 0.18 13.41 -21.59
N ILE A 189 0.58 13.11 -20.35
CA ILE A 189 0.05 13.76 -19.14
C ILE A 189 0.31 15.27 -19.18
N LEU A 190 1.54 15.69 -19.51
CA LEU A 190 1.92 17.11 -19.56
C LEU A 190 1.10 17.89 -20.60
N ARG A 191 0.77 17.27 -21.74
CA ARG A 191 -0.04 17.89 -22.79
C ARG A 191 -1.54 17.92 -22.49
N ASN A 192 -2.04 16.99 -21.67
CA ASN A 192 -3.48 16.75 -21.54
C ASN A 192 -4.06 16.87 -20.12
N ARG A 193 -3.24 17.11 -19.08
CA ARG A 193 -3.74 17.36 -17.72
C ARG A 193 -4.55 18.66 -17.66
N GLN A 194 -5.64 18.65 -16.91
CA GLN A 194 -6.56 19.77 -16.68
C GLN A 194 -6.15 20.62 -15.46
N GLY A 195 -5.19 20.15 -14.66
CA GLY A 195 -4.70 20.83 -13.46
C GLY A 195 -5.56 20.61 -12.21
N LYS A 196 -6.37 19.55 -12.16
CA LYS A 196 -7.28 19.27 -11.03
C LYS A 196 -6.66 18.40 -9.93
N THR A 197 -5.56 17.73 -10.24
CA THR A 197 -4.72 16.98 -9.29
C THR A 197 -3.26 17.39 -9.47
N LYS A 198 -2.49 17.23 -8.41
CA LYS A 198 -1.03 17.29 -8.46
C LYS A 198 -0.48 15.93 -8.85
N PHE A 199 0.54 15.87 -9.70
CA PHE A 199 1.16 14.63 -10.12
C PHE A 199 2.49 14.40 -9.41
N LEU A 200 2.71 13.16 -8.97
CA LEU A 200 3.98 12.65 -8.48
C LEU A 200 4.74 12.04 -9.65
N ASN A 201 6.00 12.40 -9.77
CA ASN A 201 6.93 11.68 -10.61
C ASN A 201 7.25 10.32 -9.99
N VAL A 202 7.39 9.27 -10.79
CA VAL A 202 7.70 7.91 -10.28
C VAL A 202 9.16 7.59 -10.58
N LEU A 203 9.91 7.25 -9.54
CA LEU A 203 11.29 6.77 -9.66
C LEU A 203 11.31 5.25 -9.69
N GLN A 204 11.94 4.68 -10.73
CA GLN A 204 12.15 3.24 -10.87
C GLN A 204 13.65 2.90 -10.94
N GLY A 205 13.96 1.62 -11.08
CA GLY A 205 15.33 1.09 -11.24
C GLY A 205 15.50 -0.25 -10.54
N GLY A 206 16.10 -1.23 -11.23
CA GLY A 206 16.44 -2.55 -10.67
C GLY A 206 17.85 -2.63 -10.08
N SER A 207 18.62 -1.55 -10.17
CA SER A 207 19.95 -1.39 -9.58
C SER A 207 20.22 0.08 -9.26
N ASP A 208 21.27 0.37 -8.48
CA ASP A 208 21.72 1.73 -8.19
C ASP A 208 21.96 2.56 -9.46
N ALA A 209 22.62 1.95 -10.46
CA ALA A 209 22.93 2.63 -11.72
C ALA A 209 21.66 2.94 -12.52
N GLU A 210 20.74 1.98 -12.63
CA GLU A 210 19.46 2.20 -13.29
C GLU A 210 18.60 3.25 -12.58
N ALA A 211 18.60 3.25 -11.24
CA ALA A 211 17.86 4.22 -10.45
C ALA A 211 18.42 5.65 -10.63
N ASP A 212 19.74 5.80 -10.74
CA ASP A 212 20.37 7.09 -11.02
C ASP A 212 20.11 7.56 -12.45
N ILE A 213 20.19 6.66 -13.45
CA ILE A 213 19.83 6.98 -14.84
C ILE A 213 18.36 7.43 -14.91
N TRP A 214 17.45 6.68 -14.31
CA TRP A 214 16.02 7.03 -14.30
C TRP A 214 15.79 8.39 -13.68
N TYR A 215 16.38 8.63 -12.51
CA TYR A 215 16.30 9.92 -11.82
C TYR A 215 16.74 11.08 -12.72
N GLU A 216 17.91 10.99 -13.34
CA GLU A 216 18.44 12.06 -14.19
C GLU A 216 17.51 12.41 -15.36
N GLN A 217 16.79 11.44 -15.91
CA GLN A 217 15.85 11.67 -17.00
C GLN A 217 14.58 12.38 -16.54
N VAL A 218 14.12 12.09 -15.33
CA VAL A 218 12.80 12.55 -14.87
C VAL A 218 12.89 13.75 -13.92
N LYS A 219 14.09 14.09 -13.39
CA LYS A 219 14.19 15.02 -12.26
C LYS A 219 13.67 16.43 -12.52
N ASN A 220 13.79 16.89 -13.75
CA ASN A 220 13.39 18.23 -14.17
C ASN A 220 11.95 18.29 -14.72
N LEU A 221 11.20 17.19 -14.65
CA LEU A 221 9.80 17.20 -15.05
C LEU A 221 8.97 18.05 -14.07
N PRO A 222 7.98 18.83 -14.57
CA PRO A 222 7.21 19.78 -13.77
C PRO A 222 6.07 19.09 -13.02
N PHE A 223 6.44 18.17 -12.13
CA PHE A 223 5.54 17.42 -11.25
C PHE A 223 5.80 17.81 -9.79
N GLU A 224 4.77 17.70 -8.96
CA GLU A 224 4.68 18.32 -7.63
C GLU A 224 4.98 17.35 -6.47
N GLY A 225 5.63 16.22 -6.76
CA GLY A 225 6.06 15.24 -5.76
C GLY A 225 6.78 14.03 -6.33
N TRP A 226 7.11 13.08 -5.47
CA TRP A 226 7.87 11.86 -5.79
C TRP A 226 7.15 10.61 -5.30
N ALA A 227 7.14 9.59 -6.14
CA ALA A 227 6.76 8.23 -5.78
C ALA A 227 7.97 7.31 -5.99
N MET A 228 8.25 6.46 -5.01
CA MET A 228 9.36 5.54 -5.02
C MET A 228 8.88 4.16 -5.43
N GLY A 229 9.27 3.72 -6.63
CA GLY A 229 9.11 2.38 -7.15
C GLY A 229 10.44 1.65 -7.29
N GLY A 230 10.37 0.37 -7.71
CA GLY A 230 11.55 -0.46 -7.93
C GLY A 230 12.42 -0.57 -6.68
N ASN A 231 13.74 -0.52 -6.85
CA ASN A 231 14.64 -0.60 -5.71
C ASN A 231 14.56 0.62 -4.78
N ASN A 232 14.08 1.78 -5.26
CA ASN A 232 13.93 2.97 -4.40
C ASN A 232 12.95 2.72 -3.24
N MET A 233 12.01 1.77 -3.36
CA MET A 233 11.15 1.36 -2.25
C MET A 233 11.58 0.07 -1.56
N GLN A 234 12.59 -0.64 -2.05
CA GLN A 234 13.02 -1.93 -1.49
C GLN A 234 14.30 -1.87 -0.68
N ASP A 235 15.19 -0.92 -1.01
CA ASP A 235 16.47 -0.77 -0.36
C ASP A 235 16.54 0.58 0.37
N ILE A 236 16.60 0.54 1.70
CA ILE A 236 16.66 1.75 2.52
C ILE A 236 17.97 2.53 2.30
N LYS A 237 19.04 1.85 1.88
CA LYS A 237 20.29 2.53 1.49
C LYS A 237 20.07 3.41 0.27
N LEU A 238 19.46 2.84 -0.78
CA LEU A 238 19.14 3.58 -2.00
C LEU A 238 18.13 4.69 -1.73
N PHE A 239 17.10 4.42 -0.91
CA PHE A 239 16.13 5.44 -0.51
C PHE A 239 16.80 6.63 0.20
N LEU A 240 17.65 6.38 1.21
CA LEU A 240 18.38 7.45 1.91
C LEU A 240 19.28 8.23 0.96
N ARG A 241 20.03 7.55 0.08
CA ARG A 241 20.85 8.20 -0.95
C ARG A 241 19.99 9.12 -1.80
N ARG A 242 18.83 8.64 -2.26
CA ARG A 242 17.90 9.42 -3.07
C ARG A 242 17.34 10.62 -2.32
N MET A 243 17.02 10.49 -1.03
CA MET A 243 16.55 11.63 -0.23
C MET A 243 17.61 12.73 -0.12
N ILE A 244 18.88 12.35 0.05
CA ILE A 244 20.00 13.30 0.06
C ILE A 244 20.18 13.95 -1.32
N THR A 245 20.17 13.17 -2.40
CA THR A 245 20.26 13.73 -3.76
C THR A 245 19.12 14.71 -4.05
N LEU A 246 17.89 14.38 -3.69
CA LEU A 246 16.72 15.25 -3.89
C LEU A 246 16.81 16.53 -3.05
N ARG A 247 17.30 16.45 -1.81
CA ARG A 247 17.58 17.62 -0.96
C ARG A 247 18.62 18.53 -1.60
N ASP A 248 19.75 17.96 -2.04
CA ASP A 248 20.88 18.73 -2.56
C ASP A 248 20.56 19.36 -3.92
N ASP A 249 19.74 18.69 -4.74
CA ASP A 249 19.16 19.25 -5.97
C ASP A 249 18.02 20.26 -5.69
N LYS A 250 17.70 20.53 -4.42
CA LYS A 250 16.64 21.44 -3.94
C LYS A 250 15.23 21.04 -4.36
N LEU A 251 15.04 19.79 -4.75
CA LEU A 251 13.77 19.26 -5.22
C LEU A 251 12.87 18.78 -4.07
N LEU A 252 13.21 19.08 -2.82
CA LEU A 252 12.37 18.86 -1.64
C LEU A 252 12.05 20.16 -0.90
N GLU A 253 12.51 21.32 -1.39
CA GLU A 253 12.20 22.62 -0.78
C GLU A 253 10.68 22.87 -0.74
N LYS A 254 10.24 23.62 0.27
CA LYS A 254 8.82 23.93 0.47
C LYS A 254 8.21 24.60 -0.77
N GLY A 255 7.14 24.02 -1.29
CA GLY A 255 6.44 24.48 -2.48
C GLY A 255 7.00 23.92 -3.80
N GLU A 256 8.15 23.25 -3.78
CA GLU A 256 8.69 22.58 -4.96
C GLU A 256 8.03 21.21 -5.16
N ARG A 257 8.29 20.27 -4.23
CA ARG A 257 7.72 18.91 -4.26
C ARG A 257 7.47 18.44 -2.84
N ASP A 258 6.28 18.75 -2.35
CA ASP A 258 5.90 18.60 -0.94
C ASP A 258 5.43 17.19 -0.55
N LEU A 259 5.49 16.22 -1.47
CA LEU A 259 5.04 14.86 -1.19
C LEU A 259 6.04 13.81 -1.68
N VAL A 260 6.40 12.88 -0.79
CA VAL A 260 7.15 11.65 -1.10
C VAL A 260 6.29 10.45 -0.73
N HIS A 261 6.06 9.55 -1.68
CA HIS A 261 5.29 8.32 -1.48
C HIS A 261 6.17 7.09 -1.69
N VAL A 262 6.05 6.08 -0.82
CA VAL A 262 6.76 4.80 -0.92
C VAL A 262 5.76 3.69 -1.25
N LEU A 263 5.89 3.11 -2.45
CA LEU A 263 4.93 2.15 -2.99
C LEU A 263 5.01 0.78 -2.30
N GLY A 264 3.85 0.21 -1.98
CA GLY A 264 3.66 -1.22 -1.76
C GLY A 264 4.44 -1.81 -0.59
N THR A 265 4.40 -1.16 0.58
CA THR A 265 4.96 -1.72 1.82
C THR A 265 4.01 -1.61 2.99
N GLY A 266 3.74 -2.74 3.65
CA GLY A 266 2.96 -2.78 4.89
C GLY A 266 3.80 -2.88 6.17
N LYS A 267 5.13 -2.98 6.05
CA LYS A 267 6.01 -3.40 7.16
C LYS A 267 6.15 -2.33 8.23
N LEU A 268 6.12 -2.74 9.50
CA LEU A 268 6.25 -1.82 10.64
C LEU A 268 7.65 -1.20 10.72
N ASP A 269 8.69 -1.93 10.33
CA ASP A 269 10.05 -1.40 10.22
C ASP A 269 10.09 -0.18 9.29
N TRP A 270 9.49 -0.29 8.11
CA TRP A 270 9.41 0.79 7.14
C TRP A 270 8.61 1.97 7.68
N ALA A 271 7.50 1.73 8.37
CA ALA A 271 6.73 2.81 8.98
C ALA A 271 7.58 3.66 9.97
N VAL A 272 8.42 3.00 10.78
CA VAL A 272 9.31 3.66 11.73
C VAL A 272 10.47 4.37 11.02
N MET A 273 11.13 3.70 10.07
CA MET A 273 12.23 4.30 9.29
C MET A 273 11.78 5.53 8.51
N LEU A 274 10.65 5.46 7.83
CA LEU A 274 10.10 6.58 7.07
C LEU A 274 9.67 7.73 7.98
N THR A 275 9.18 7.44 9.19
CA THR A 275 8.87 8.48 10.19
C THR A 275 10.13 9.24 10.63
N ALA A 276 11.22 8.53 10.91
CA ALA A 276 12.49 9.17 11.27
C ALA A 276 13.00 10.10 10.15
N ILE A 277 12.97 9.63 8.89
CA ILE A 277 13.38 10.41 7.72
C ILE A 277 12.47 11.63 7.52
N LYS A 278 11.15 11.45 7.59
CA LYS A 278 10.17 12.54 7.46
C LYS A 278 10.44 13.64 8.48
N ARG A 279 10.60 13.27 9.77
CA ARG A 279 10.86 14.25 10.83
C ARG A 279 12.14 15.03 10.59
N LYS A 280 13.21 14.35 10.16
CA LYS A 280 14.47 15.03 9.85
C LYS A 280 14.34 15.98 8.67
N LEU A 281 13.69 15.56 7.58
CA LEU A 281 13.40 16.42 6.43
C LEU A 281 12.51 17.61 6.81
N ASN A 282 11.51 17.41 7.67
CA ASN A 282 10.65 18.50 8.15
C ASN A 282 11.42 19.53 8.98
N ALA A 283 12.38 19.08 9.79
CA ALA A 283 13.20 19.96 10.60
C ALA A 283 14.25 20.75 9.80
N THR A 284 14.73 20.19 8.68
CA THR A 284 15.94 20.70 8.00
C THR A 284 15.72 21.21 6.58
N VAL A 285 14.65 20.79 5.90
CA VAL A 285 14.42 21.04 4.46
C VAL A 285 13.05 21.65 4.20
N ASN A 286 11.98 20.96 4.59
CA ASN A 286 10.61 21.36 4.27
C ASN A 286 9.64 20.97 5.38
N PRO A 287 9.20 21.92 6.23
CA PRO A 287 8.34 21.63 7.37
C PRO A 287 6.95 21.09 6.98
N ASP A 288 6.54 21.26 5.72
CA ASP A 288 5.25 20.83 5.20
C ASP A 288 5.35 19.50 4.43
N LEU A 289 6.54 18.90 4.31
CA LEU A 289 6.74 17.66 3.55
C LEU A 289 5.89 16.53 4.12
N LEU A 290 5.09 15.94 3.24
CA LEU A 290 4.32 14.74 3.52
C LEU A 290 5.07 13.52 3.01
N LEU A 291 5.34 12.56 3.91
CA LEU A 291 5.87 11.25 3.54
C LEU A 291 4.78 10.20 3.80
N THR A 292 4.38 9.48 2.76
CA THR A 292 3.35 8.45 2.81
C THR A 292 3.84 7.10 2.29
N PHE A 293 3.16 6.02 2.65
CA PHE A 293 3.42 4.67 2.15
C PHE A 293 2.13 3.86 2.15
N ASP A 294 1.97 2.87 1.27
CA ASP A 294 0.71 2.13 1.12
C ASP A 294 0.86 0.62 1.17
N ALA A 295 -0.26 -0.06 1.45
CA ALA A 295 -0.38 -1.50 1.26
C ALA A 295 -1.83 -1.90 0.94
N ALA A 296 -1.98 -2.86 0.04
CA ALA A 296 -3.25 -3.55 -0.22
C ALA A 296 -3.45 -4.79 0.68
N SER A 297 -2.44 -5.18 1.46
CA SER A 297 -2.46 -6.40 2.29
C SER A 297 -3.65 -6.53 3.26
N PRO A 298 -4.22 -5.45 3.84
CA PRO A 298 -5.43 -5.57 4.66
C PRO A 298 -6.63 -6.16 3.90
N PHE A 299 -6.69 -5.93 2.59
CA PHE A 299 -7.75 -6.44 1.73
C PHE A 299 -7.38 -7.80 1.14
N LEU A 300 -6.18 -7.91 0.55
CA LEU A 300 -5.78 -9.08 -0.22
C LEU A 300 -5.71 -10.36 0.63
N CYS A 301 -5.24 -10.28 1.88
CA CYS A 301 -5.11 -11.47 2.74
C CYS A 301 -6.44 -12.23 2.94
N THR A 302 -7.57 -11.51 2.94
CA THR A 302 -8.89 -12.14 3.11
C THR A 302 -9.23 -13.06 1.95
N ALA A 303 -8.80 -12.74 0.72
CA ALA A 303 -8.97 -13.60 -0.46
C ALA A 303 -8.22 -14.94 -0.31
N PHE A 304 -7.18 -14.97 0.52
CA PHE A 304 -6.41 -16.17 0.85
C PHE A 304 -6.86 -16.83 2.16
N GLY A 305 -8.01 -16.42 2.69
CA GLY A 305 -8.59 -16.98 3.90
C GLY A 305 -7.88 -16.61 5.19
N GLN A 306 -7.18 -15.48 5.19
CA GLN A 306 -6.48 -14.94 6.34
C GLN A 306 -7.16 -13.69 6.89
N MET A 307 -6.93 -13.41 8.17
CA MET A 307 -7.34 -12.17 8.84
C MET A 307 -6.29 -11.74 9.85
N TYR A 308 -6.26 -10.44 10.16
CA TYR A 308 -5.30 -9.87 11.11
C TYR A 308 -5.77 -10.20 12.53
N THR A 309 -4.90 -10.79 13.34
CA THR A 309 -5.32 -11.32 14.65
C THR A 309 -4.72 -10.54 15.81
N GLN A 310 -3.41 -10.28 15.76
CA GLN A 310 -2.66 -9.69 16.86
C GLN A 310 -1.60 -8.71 16.34
N HIS A 311 -1.16 -7.80 17.21
CA HIS A 311 0.02 -6.98 16.97
C HIS A 311 1.14 -7.48 17.88
N VAL A 312 2.30 -7.78 17.30
CA VAL A 312 3.49 -8.20 18.03
C VAL A 312 4.55 -7.12 17.83
N HIS A 313 4.76 -6.33 18.88
CA HIS A 313 5.81 -5.31 18.93
C HIS A 313 6.90 -5.77 19.89
N LYS A 314 7.74 -6.69 19.41
CA LYS A 314 8.91 -7.21 20.14
C LYS A 314 10.16 -7.06 19.28
N ASN A 315 11.31 -6.97 19.94
CA ASN A 315 12.59 -6.81 19.27
C ASN A 315 12.93 -7.96 18.30
N ASP A 316 12.39 -9.16 18.55
CA ASP A 316 12.60 -10.36 17.76
C ASP A 316 11.40 -10.74 16.86
N ARG A 317 10.30 -9.99 16.93
CA ARG A 317 9.13 -10.08 16.05
C ARG A 317 8.38 -8.74 16.09
N PHE A 318 8.49 -7.95 15.02
CA PHE A 318 7.95 -6.59 14.97
C PHE A 318 6.95 -6.45 13.81
N SER A 319 5.80 -7.09 13.97
CA SER A 319 4.80 -7.22 12.91
C SER A 319 3.36 -7.27 13.46
N TYR A 320 2.39 -7.27 12.56
CA TYR A 320 1.03 -7.73 12.85
C TYR A 320 0.86 -9.15 12.29
N ILE A 321 0.06 -9.95 12.97
CA ILE A 321 -0.07 -11.38 12.69
C ILE A 321 -1.26 -11.61 11.76
N MET A 322 -1.01 -12.39 10.71
CA MET A 322 -2.01 -12.81 9.74
C MET A 322 -2.23 -14.31 9.87
N ASP A 323 -3.32 -14.71 10.51
CA ASP A 323 -3.66 -16.13 10.67
C ASP A 323 -4.82 -16.52 9.77
N LYS A 324 -5.00 -17.83 9.59
CA LYS A 324 -6.20 -18.39 8.96
C LYS A 324 -7.44 -17.90 9.70
N ALA A 325 -8.35 -17.26 8.98
CA ALA A 325 -9.61 -16.83 9.52
C ALA A 325 -10.48 -18.04 9.90
N ILE A 326 -11.34 -17.86 10.90
CA ILE A 326 -12.23 -18.93 11.36
C ILE A 326 -13.23 -19.23 10.24
N ASP A 327 -13.17 -20.46 9.74
CA ASP A 327 -14.00 -20.97 8.64
C ASP A 327 -14.61 -22.31 9.02
N ASP A 328 -15.84 -22.28 9.53
CA ASP A 328 -16.56 -23.50 9.87
C ASP A 328 -18.07 -23.33 9.71
N ARG A 329 -18.66 -24.15 8.84
CA ARG A 329 -20.10 -24.13 8.53
C ARG A 329 -21.00 -24.37 9.76
N ARG A 330 -20.49 -25.01 10.81
CA ARG A 330 -21.23 -25.23 12.06
C ARG A 330 -21.44 -23.94 12.86
N LEU A 331 -20.72 -22.87 12.51
CA LEU A 331 -20.82 -21.57 13.16
C LEU A 331 -21.90 -20.66 12.56
N LYS A 332 -22.65 -21.12 11.55
CA LYS A 332 -23.81 -20.37 11.04
C LYS A 332 -24.78 -20.01 12.16
N GLY A 333 -25.07 -18.72 12.31
CA GLY A 333 -25.95 -18.20 13.37
C GLY A 333 -25.35 -18.23 14.78
N SER A 334 -24.04 -18.47 14.91
CA SER A 334 -23.34 -18.43 16.20
C SER A 334 -23.33 -17.02 16.79
N ASN A 335 -23.70 -16.89 18.06
CA ASN A 335 -23.60 -15.64 18.83
C ASN A 335 -22.24 -15.46 19.52
N ILE A 336 -21.27 -16.33 19.26
CA ILE A 336 -19.92 -16.22 19.81
C ILE A 336 -19.28 -14.95 19.25
N PRO A 337 -18.77 -14.02 20.08
CA PRO A 337 -18.09 -12.83 19.58
C PRO A 337 -16.88 -13.18 18.72
N LEU A 338 -16.61 -12.37 17.68
CA LEU A 338 -15.37 -12.48 16.94
C LEU A 338 -14.19 -12.22 17.92
N PRO A 339 -13.18 -13.10 18.01
CA PRO A 339 -12.23 -13.10 19.14
C PRO A 339 -11.14 -12.01 19.06
N TRP A 340 -11.18 -11.17 18.04
CA TRP A 340 -10.18 -10.13 17.78
C TRP A 340 -10.77 -8.74 18.01
N ASN A 341 -9.93 -7.79 18.44
CA ASN A 341 -10.40 -6.48 18.87
C ASN A 341 -10.25 -5.43 17.78
N SER A 342 -11.36 -4.84 17.34
CA SER A 342 -11.39 -3.57 16.61
C SER A 342 -12.79 -2.95 16.73
N PRO A 343 -12.98 -1.66 16.43
CA PRO A 343 -14.32 -1.07 16.35
C PRO A 343 -15.27 -1.84 15.43
N ILE A 344 -14.73 -2.54 14.42
CA ILE A 344 -15.52 -3.43 13.55
C ILE A 344 -15.79 -4.76 14.24
N ALA A 345 -14.75 -5.48 14.67
CA ALA A 345 -14.89 -6.83 15.21
C ALA A 345 -15.70 -6.89 16.51
N ASN A 346 -15.65 -5.83 17.33
CA ASN A 346 -16.44 -5.71 18.56
C ASN A 346 -17.96 -5.66 18.29
N ARG A 347 -18.37 -5.53 17.02
CA ARG A 347 -19.78 -5.51 16.56
C ARG A 347 -20.18 -6.79 15.84
N LEU A 348 -19.29 -7.77 15.75
CA LEU A 348 -19.46 -8.99 14.97
C LEU A 348 -19.46 -10.23 15.87
N THR A 349 -20.20 -11.22 15.42
CA THR A 349 -20.18 -12.60 15.90
C THR A 349 -19.55 -13.51 14.86
N LEU A 350 -19.18 -14.73 15.25
CA LEU A 350 -18.76 -15.76 14.30
C LEU A 350 -19.87 -16.12 13.31
N GLY A 351 -21.14 -15.99 13.68
CA GLY A 351 -22.28 -16.16 12.77
C GLY A 351 -22.38 -15.07 11.70
N ASP A 352 -21.90 -13.85 11.98
CA ASP A 352 -21.85 -12.76 10.99
C ASP A 352 -20.77 -12.97 9.92
N ILE A 353 -19.71 -13.73 10.25
CA ILE A 353 -18.63 -14.10 9.31
C ILE A 353 -18.96 -15.43 8.60
N CYS A 354 -19.27 -16.48 9.35
CA CYS A 354 -19.59 -17.82 8.85
C CYS A 354 -21.07 -17.90 8.44
N HIS A 355 -21.41 -17.29 7.30
CA HIS A 355 -22.78 -17.19 6.80
C HIS A 355 -23.38 -18.53 6.35
N TYR A 356 -22.60 -19.37 5.66
CA TYR A 356 -23.07 -20.62 5.08
C TYR A 356 -22.92 -21.80 6.05
N GLY A 357 -24.00 -22.57 6.17
CA GLY A 357 -24.09 -23.81 6.91
C GLY A 357 -23.84 -25.04 6.03
N PRO A 358 -23.88 -26.26 6.61
CA PRO A 358 -23.78 -27.49 5.83
C PRO A 358 -24.94 -27.62 4.85
N GLY A 359 -24.63 -27.80 3.55
CA GLY A 359 -25.62 -27.93 2.48
C GLY A 359 -26.22 -26.62 1.96
N ASP A 360 -25.82 -25.47 2.52
CA ASP A 360 -26.22 -24.17 1.96
C ASP A 360 -25.54 -23.93 0.61
N LEU A 361 -26.34 -23.47 -0.36
CA LEU A 361 -25.87 -23.07 -1.67
C LEU A 361 -25.73 -21.55 -1.75
N ASN A 362 -24.73 -21.11 -2.50
CA ASN A 362 -24.51 -19.72 -2.82
C ASN A 362 -25.53 -19.21 -3.87
N LYS A 363 -25.42 -17.95 -4.30
CA LYS A 363 -26.40 -17.34 -5.22
C LYS A 363 -26.41 -18.00 -6.61
N ASN A 364 -25.32 -18.71 -6.93
CA ASN A 364 -25.15 -19.47 -8.16
C ASN A 364 -25.56 -20.95 -8.03
N GLY A 365 -26.18 -21.34 -6.91
CA GLY A 365 -26.66 -22.71 -6.68
C GLY A 365 -25.55 -23.74 -6.44
N LYS A 366 -24.37 -23.29 -6.00
CA LYS A 366 -23.20 -24.14 -5.70
C LYS A 366 -22.82 -24.03 -4.23
N GLU A 367 -22.24 -25.09 -3.68
CA GLU A 367 -21.57 -24.96 -2.38
C GLU A 367 -20.29 -24.15 -2.55
N SER A 368 -20.16 -23.07 -1.76
CA SER A 368 -18.95 -22.25 -1.68
C SER A 368 -17.77 -23.04 -1.11
N MET A 369 -16.53 -22.62 -1.40
CA MET A 369 -15.34 -23.24 -0.79
C MET A 369 -15.22 -22.95 0.70
N THR A 370 -15.65 -21.75 1.13
CA THR A 370 -15.63 -21.29 2.51
C THR A 370 -17.05 -21.21 3.08
N SER A 371 -17.18 -21.10 4.39
CA SER A 371 -18.43 -20.77 5.07
C SER A 371 -18.80 -19.29 4.94
N TRP A 372 -18.01 -18.48 4.24
CA TRP A 372 -18.21 -17.04 4.11
C TRP A 372 -18.89 -16.71 2.77
N ASP A 373 -19.76 -15.69 2.81
CA ASP A 373 -20.24 -15.01 1.61
C ASP A 373 -19.37 -13.77 1.32
N SER A 374 -19.55 -13.13 0.16
CA SER A 374 -18.80 -11.90 -0.18
C SER A 374 -18.89 -10.80 0.88
N PHE A 375 -19.98 -10.74 1.64
CA PHE A 375 -20.11 -9.78 2.72
C PHE A 375 -19.25 -10.14 3.93
N GLY A 376 -19.12 -11.44 4.28
CA GLY A 376 -18.16 -11.93 5.27
C GLY A 376 -16.71 -11.54 4.92
N TYR A 377 -16.31 -11.66 3.65
CA TYR A 377 -15.01 -11.16 3.19
C TYR A 377 -14.84 -9.65 3.45
N MET A 378 -15.83 -8.84 3.09
CA MET A 378 -15.80 -7.39 3.33
C MET A 378 -15.69 -7.04 4.82
N LEU A 379 -16.40 -7.75 5.70
CA LEU A 379 -16.34 -7.54 7.16
C LEU A 379 -14.92 -7.80 7.71
N MET A 380 -14.26 -8.85 7.24
CA MET A 380 -12.86 -9.14 7.60
C MET A 380 -11.91 -8.06 7.08
N MET A 381 -12.10 -7.58 5.84
CA MET A 381 -11.32 -6.46 5.29
C MET A 381 -11.47 -5.20 6.15
N ALA A 382 -12.69 -4.85 6.57
CA ALA A 382 -12.95 -3.70 7.43
C ALA A 382 -12.21 -3.79 8.78
N HIS A 383 -12.13 -5.00 9.36
CA HIS A 383 -11.34 -5.26 10.57
C HIS A 383 -9.84 -5.09 10.33
N ASN A 384 -9.31 -5.67 9.25
CA ASN A 384 -7.88 -5.65 8.93
C ASN A 384 -7.35 -4.23 8.70
N VAL A 385 -8.12 -3.36 8.04
CA VAL A 385 -7.71 -1.97 7.80
C VAL A 385 -7.46 -1.24 9.12
N TYR A 386 -8.37 -1.38 10.08
CA TYR A 386 -8.19 -0.81 11.42
C TYR A 386 -6.92 -1.34 12.09
N GLN A 387 -6.74 -2.67 12.09
CA GLN A 387 -5.60 -3.33 12.73
C GLN A 387 -4.27 -2.86 12.14
N HIS A 388 -4.18 -2.71 10.82
CA HIS A 388 -2.96 -2.25 10.16
C HIS A 388 -2.61 -0.81 10.57
N ILE A 389 -3.58 0.11 10.50
CA ILE A 389 -3.37 1.51 10.87
C ILE A 389 -2.95 1.62 12.35
N GLU A 390 -3.65 0.91 13.24
CA GLU A 390 -3.37 0.94 14.67
C GLU A 390 -1.99 0.34 14.99
N SER A 391 -1.60 -0.76 14.33
CA SER A 391 -0.30 -1.39 14.51
C SER A 391 0.86 -0.50 14.06
N VAL A 392 0.69 0.22 12.93
CA VAL A 392 1.66 1.22 12.44
C VAL A 392 1.83 2.37 13.45
N GLN A 393 0.73 2.89 13.99
CA GLN A 393 0.78 3.99 14.96
C GLN A 393 1.40 3.53 16.28
N ARG A 394 1.05 2.33 16.75
CA ARG A 394 1.64 1.74 17.96
C ARG A 394 3.13 1.46 17.81
N ALA A 395 3.56 0.97 16.64
CA ALA A 395 4.98 0.76 16.33
C ALA A 395 5.78 2.06 16.48
N ASN A 396 5.26 3.18 15.94
CA ASN A 396 5.90 4.48 16.08
C ASN A 396 5.91 5.00 17.52
N VAL A 397 4.85 4.78 18.31
CA VAL A 397 4.83 5.16 19.74
C VAL A 397 5.89 4.40 20.55
N LEU A 398 6.06 3.10 20.28
CA LEU A 398 7.10 2.29 20.92
C LEU A 398 8.49 2.75 20.48
N ALA A 399 8.68 3.02 19.19
CA ALA A 399 9.92 3.58 18.66
C ALA A 399 10.27 4.93 19.33
N ASP A 400 9.32 5.87 19.41
CA ASP A 400 9.47 7.15 20.11
C ASP A 400 9.93 6.96 21.56
N THR A 401 9.35 5.97 22.25
CA THR A 401 9.69 5.66 23.64
C THR A 401 11.14 5.20 23.76
N GLU A 402 11.57 4.29 22.89
CA GLU A 402 12.94 3.77 22.88
C GLU A 402 13.96 4.83 22.44
N PHE A 403 13.61 5.68 21.47
CA PHE A 403 14.49 6.77 21.02
C PHE A 403 14.70 7.83 22.11
N ALA A 404 13.70 8.03 22.99
CA ALA A 404 13.80 8.98 24.10
C ALA A 404 14.67 8.47 25.27
N ILE A 405 14.92 7.17 25.36
CA ILE A 405 15.67 6.54 26.48
C ILE A 405 16.96 5.85 26.05
N SER A 406 17.19 5.71 24.74
CA SER A 406 18.39 5.12 24.16
C SER A 406 19.55 6.12 24.18
N ASP A 407 20.72 5.67 24.63
CA ASP A 407 22.00 6.39 24.60
C ASP A 407 23.03 5.66 23.71
N LEU A 408 22.55 5.08 22.60
CA LEU A 408 23.38 4.29 21.70
C LEU A 408 24.25 5.19 20.81
N ASP A 409 25.52 4.82 20.72
CA ASP A 409 26.44 5.37 19.72
C ASP A 409 26.39 4.52 18.45
N LEU A 410 26.14 5.15 17.30
CA LEU A 410 26.15 4.50 15.99
C LEU A 410 27.46 3.72 15.73
N ALA A 411 28.59 4.19 16.26
CA ALA A 411 29.89 3.53 16.15
C ALA A 411 29.96 2.18 16.92
N GLU A 412 29.00 1.89 17.78
CA GLU A 412 28.89 0.61 18.50
C GLU A 412 28.13 -0.46 17.70
N TRP A 413 27.46 -0.09 16.60
CA TRP A 413 26.72 -1.07 15.82
C TRP A 413 27.65 -2.16 15.28
N ARG A 414 27.30 -3.42 15.55
CA ARG A 414 27.99 -4.59 14.99
C ARG A 414 26.96 -5.52 14.34
N ARG A 415 27.31 -6.06 13.17
CA ARG A 415 26.53 -7.12 12.53
C ARG A 415 26.42 -8.32 13.49
N PRO A 416 25.21 -8.86 13.73
CA PRO A 416 25.05 -10.05 14.54
C PRO A 416 25.83 -11.24 13.97
N GLY A 417 26.54 -11.96 14.86
CA GLY A 417 27.09 -13.27 14.54
C GLY A 417 25.99 -14.34 14.57
N LYS A 418 26.27 -15.53 14.01
CA LYS A 418 25.36 -16.68 14.14
C LYS A 418 25.11 -16.98 15.63
N GLY A 419 23.87 -16.85 16.08
CA GLY A 419 23.47 -17.13 17.47
C GLY A 419 23.67 -15.99 18.47
N SER A 420 24.19 -14.83 18.06
CA SER A 420 24.38 -13.66 18.95
C SER A 420 23.40 -12.50 18.72
N SER A 421 22.38 -12.68 17.88
CA SER A 421 21.38 -11.64 17.61
C SER A 421 20.68 -11.17 18.90
N LYS A 422 20.16 -12.10 19.71
CA LYS A 422 19.45 -11.78 20.95
C LYS A 422 20.31 -11.05 21.99
N SER A 423 21.61 -11.35 22.08
CA SER A 423 22.50 -10.72 23.07
C SER A 423 22.86 -9.28 22.73
N LEU A 424 22.60 -8.84 21.50
CA LEU A 424 22.88 -7.49 21.05
C LEU A 424 21.63 -6.60 21.05
N GLU A 425 20.45 -7.16 21.33
CA GLU A 425 19.22 -6.38 21.46
C GLU A 425 19.27 -5.48 22.69
N VAL A 426 18.78 -4.25 22.53
CA VAL A 426 18.85 -3.20 23.55
C VAL A 426 17.48 -2.80 24.10
N SER A 427 16.42 -3.16 23.38
CA SER A 427 15.02 -2.93 23.75
C SER A 427 14.30 -4.27 23.75
N ASN A 428 13.24 -4.39 24.57
CA ASN A 428 12.33 -5.54 24.53
C ASN A 428 11.19 -5.38 23.51
N TRP A 429 11.03 -4.19 22.94
CA TRP A 429 9.83 -3.77 22.21
C TRP A 429 10.13 -3.40 20.76
N VAL A 430 11.31 -2.83 20.50
CA VAL A 430 11.69 -2.31 19.18
C VAL A 430 12.99 -2.99 18.75
N PRO A 431 13.08 -3.51 17.51
CA PRO A 431 14.33 -4.04 16.99
C PRO A 431 15.47 -3.03 17.07
N ARG A 432 16.63 -3.44 17.60
CA ARG A 432 17.80 -2.57 17.74
C ARG A 432 18.14 -1.78 16.47
N ASN A 433 17.99 -2.39 15.30
CA ASN A 433 18.38 -1.78 14.04
C ASN A 433 17.53 -0.54 13.72
N LEU A 434 16.27 -0.47 14.17
CA LEU A 434 15.45 0.74 14.02
C LEU A 434 15.93 1.88 14.92
N ILE A 435 16.42 1.54 16.12
CA ILE A 435 17.01 2.52 17.06
C ILE A 435 18.31 3.09 16.47
N TYR A 436 19.22 2.23 16.03
CA TYR A 436 20.43 2.68 15.32
C TYR A 436 20.11 3.46 14.05
N PHE A 437 19.07 3.08 13.30
CA PHE A 437 18.66 3.80 12.10
C PHE A 437 18.21 5.22 12.40
N ASN A 438 17.48 5.46 13.50
CA ASN A 438 17.09 6.80 13.89
C ASN A 438 18.30 7.71 14.11
N HIS A 439 19.33 7.24 14.84
CA HIS A 439 20.60 7.97 15.01
C HIS A 439 21.36 8.14 13.68
N LEU A 440 21.31 7.14 12.80
CA LEU A 440 21.91 7.23 11.47
C LEU A 440 21.25 8.32 10.61
N VAL A 441 19.92 8.47 10.66
CA VAL A 441 19.21 9.53 9.93
C VAL A 441 19.75 10.91 10.37
N ASP A 442 19.91 11.16 11.67
CA ASP A 442 20.51 12.40 12.13
C ASP A 442 21.93 12.59 11.59
N ALA A 443 22.79 11.58 11.76
CA ALA A 443 24.17 11.62 11.29
C ALA A 443 24.31 11.85 9.78
N VAL A 444 23.41 11.27 8.98
CA VAL A 444 23.40 11.45 7.52
C VAL A 444 22.98 12.86 7.15
N PHE A 445 21.89 13.38 7.70
CA PHE A 445 21.35 14.68 7.28
C PHE A 445 22.12 15.87 7.85
N ASP A 446 22.82 15.70 8.98
CA ASP A 446 23.64 16.76 9.60
C ASP A 446 25.08 16.80 9.07
N SER A 447 25.51 15.78 8.32
CA SER A 447 26.87 15.68 7.80
C SER A 447 27.08 16.51 6.52
N GLU A 448 28.27 17.08 6.37
CA GLU A 448 28.76 17.67 5.11
C GLU A 448 29.14 16.60 4.07
N THR A 449 29.33 15.34 4.50
CA THR A 449 29.66 14.18 3.66
C THR A 449 28.63 13.06 3.81
N PRO A 450 27.34 13.33 3.56
CA PRO A 450 26.24 12.40 3.85
C PRO A 450 26.39 11.05 3.16
N MET A 451 26.90 11.03 1.93
CA MET A 451 27.12 9.78 1.18
C MET A 451 28.18 8.88 1.85
N GLN A 452 29.23 9.46 2.43
CA GLN A 452 30.24 8.70 3.15
C GLN A 452 29.63 8.07 4.41
N VAL A 453 28.80 8.82 5.15
CA VAL A 453 28.09 8.30 6.33
C VAL A 453 27.19 7.12 5.97
N ILE A 454 26.47 7.21 4.84
CA ILE A 454 25.65 6.10 4.31
C ILE A 454 26.53 4.88 3.99
N GLU A 455 27.66 5.06 3.30
CA GLU A 455 28.57 3.97 2.95
C GLU A 455 29.21 3.30 4.16
N ASP A 456 29.69 4.09 5.13
CA ASP A 456 30.28 3.60 6.37
C ASP A 456 29.29 2.75 7.19
N ASN A 457 27.98 3.02 7.04
CA ASN A 457 26.90 2.32 7.72
C ASN A 457 26.14 1.34 6.81
N ALA A 458 26.69 0.99 5.64
CA ALA A 458 26.06 0.06 4.69
C ALA A 458 25.75 -1.32 5.31
N GLY A 459 26.49 -1.73 6.34
CA GLY A 459 26.22 -2.96 7.09
C GLY A 459 24.85 -2.97 7.79
N LEU A 460 24.50 -1.87 8.47
CA LEU A 460 23.22 -1.70 9.16
C LEU A 460 22.08 -1.60 8.14
N LEU A 461 22.27 -0.76 7.12
CA LEU A 461 21.29 -0.56 6.05
C LEU A 461 20.99 -1.87 5.32
N ALA A 462 22.00 -2.71 5.09
CA ALA A 462 21.80 -4.04 4.51
C ALA A 462 20.98 -4.96 5.43
N GLU A 463 21.14 -4.93 6.76
CA GLU A 463 20.28 -5.72 7.65
C GLU A 463 18.82 -5.25 7.61
N LEU A 464 18.57 -3.94 7.47
CA LEU A 464 17.24 -3.38 7.35
C LEU A 464 16.61 -3.67 5.97
N SER A 465 17.41 -3.64 4.90
CA SER A 465 16.97 -3.97 3.54
C SER A 465 16.79 -5.48 3.29
N LYS A 466 17.47 -6.36 4.05
CA LYS A 466 17.33 -7.84 3.95
C LYS A 466 15.89 -8.31 4.15
N ASN A 467 15.12 -7.57 4.94
CA ASN A 467 13.70 -7.85 5.15
C ASN A 467 12.84 -7.50 3.92
N LYS A 468 13.39 -6.93 2.84
CA LYS A 468 12.70 -6.76 1.54
C LYS A 468 13.44 -7.38 0.35
N THR A 469 14.75 -7.60 0.48
CA THR A 469 15.59 -8.18 -0.58
C THR A 469 15.60 -9.70 -0.51
N ARG A 470 14.45 -10.33 -0.76
CA ARG A 470 14.40 -11.72 -1.22
C ARG A 470 13.76 -11.81 -2.60
N LYS A 471 14.26 -12.81 -3.32
CA LYS A 471 14.31 -12.92 -4.78
C LYS A 471 12.94 -12.74 -5.42
N SER A 472 12.94 -12.16 -6.62
CA SER A 472 12.02 -12.52 -7.70
C SER A 472 12.13 -14.01 -8.07
N SER A 473 11.95 -14.92 -7.10
CA SER A 473 12.00 -16.35 -7.31
C SER A 473 10.63 -16.82 -7.76
N ASN A 474 10.60 -17.16 -9.06
CA ASN A 474 9.60 -17.87 -9.83
C ASN A 474 9.20 -19.26 -9.26
N THR A 475 8.95 -19.40 -7.96
CA THR A 475 8.68 -20.70 -7.33
C THR A 475 7.62 -20.61 -6.23
N VAL A 476 6.44 -20.05 -6.55
CA VAL A 476 5.23 -20.22 -5.71
C VAL A 476 4.30 -21.29 -6.29
N PHE A 477 4.73 -22.01 -7.34
CA PHE A 477 3.91 -23.05 -7.99
C PHE A 477 4.16 -24.48 -7.49
N SER A 478 5.18 -24.75 -6.67
CA SER A 478 5.50 -26.12 -6.21
C SER A 478 4.96 -26.49 -4.83
N ASP A 479 4.72 -25.51 -3.94
CA ASP A 479 4.47 -25.81 -2.52
C ASP A 479 2.98 -25.73 -2.16
N LEU A 480 2.09 -25.72 -3.16
CA LEU A 480 0.65 -25.60 -2.98
C LEU A 480 -0.04 -26.87 -2.43
N PHE A 481 0.72 -27.90 -2.01
CA PHE A 481 0.17 -29.18 -1.56
C PHE A 481 0.69 -29.72 -0.21
N ASP A 482 1.55 -29.00 0.51
CA ASP A 482 1.86 -29.33 1.91
C ASP A 482 1.30 -28.24 2.82
N ILE A 483 0.02 -28.40 3.20
CA ILE A 483 -0.60 -27.62 4.28
C ILE A 483 -0.05 -28.20 5.60
N ASP A 484 1.16 -27.80 5.97
CA ASP A 484 1.65 -27.91 7.34
C ASP A 484 1.30 -26.63 8.11
N THR A 485 0.83 -26.83 9.34
CA THR A 485 0.37 -25.80 10.29
C THR A 485 1.50 -24.90 10.77
N ALA A 486 1.89 -23.91 9.96
CA ALA A 486 2.77 -22.83 10.39
C ALA A 486 1.96 -21.54 10.60
N GLU A 487 2.04 -20.99 11.83
CA GLU A 487 1.74 -19.57 12.08
C GLU A 487 2.58 -18.74 11.11
N SER A 488 1.94 -17.88 10.30
CA SER A 488 2.64 -17.13 9.26
C SER A 488 2.64 -15.64 9.59
N ASP A 489 3.82 -15.04 9.64
CA ASP A 489 3.98 -13.63 9.96
C ASP A 489 3.69 -12.73 8.76
N ALA A 490 3.35 -11.47 9.00
CA ALA A 490 3.47 -10.45 7.94
C ALA A 490 4.94 -10.11 7.61
N ASP A 491 5.89 -10.63 8.41
CA ASP A 491 7.33 -10.65 8.08
C ASP A 491 7.70 -11.73 7.07
N ASP A 492 6.97 -12.87 7.08
CA ASP A 492 7.00 -13.78 5.94
C ASP A 492 6.35 -13.05 4.78
N GLU A 493 7.13 -12.83 3.73
CA GLU A 493 6.77 -12.05 2.53
C GLU A 493 5.59 -12.71 1.79
N HIS A 494 4.38 -12.57 2.33
CA HIS A 494 3.14 -12.86 1.63
C HIS A 494 2.95 -11.78 0.58
N VAL A 495 3.65 -11.96 -0.54
CA VAL A 495 3.30 -11.27 -1.79
C VAL A 495 2.01 -11.92 -2.27
N PHE A 496 0.89 -11.36 -1.84
CA PHE A 496 -0.40 -11.74 -2.38
C PHE A 496 -0.42 -11.40 -3.86
N ASP A 497 -0.53 -12.43 -4.71
CA ASP A 497 -0.77 -12.22 -6.13
C ASP A 497 -2.15 -11.55 -6.27
N GLU A 498 -2.13 -10.28 -6.65
CA GLU A 498 -3.33 -9.45 -6.77
C GLU A 498 -4.30 -10.00 -7.83
N LEU A 499 -3.80 -10.58 -8.93
CA LEU A 499 -4.63 -11.22 -9.95
C LEU A 499 -5.35 -12.43 -9.39
N GLU A 500 -4.64 -13.26 -8.64
CA GLU A 500 -5.21 -14.44 -7.99
C GLU A 500 -6.20 -14.05 -6.88
N ALA A 501 -5.88 -13.03 -6.08
CA ALA A 501 -6.76 -12.50 -5.06
C ALA A 501 -8.09 -12.03 -5.67
N GLN A 502 -8.02 -11.27 -6.76
CA GLN A 502 -9.21 -10.79 -7.48
C GLN A 502 -10.04 -11.93 -8.06
N ARG A 503 -9.37 -12.96 -8.62
CA ARG A 503 -10.06 -14.16 -9.12
C ARG A 503 -10.82 -14.85 -7.98
N ARG A 504 -10.18 -15.06 -6.84
CA ARG A 504 -10.80 -15.68 -5.66
C ARG A 504 -11.96 -14.86 -5.10
N LEU A 505 -11.83 -13.54 -5.06
CA LEU A 505 -12.92 -12.65 -4.63
C LEU A 505 -14.08 -12.62 -5.64
N GLY A 506 -13.80 -12.76 -6.93
CA GLY A 506 -14.82 -12.91 -7.96
C GLY A 506 -15.62 -14.21 -7.85
N ASP A 507 -14.99 -15.27 -7.33
CA ASP A 507 -15.60 -16.59 -7.08
C ASP A 507 -16.34 -16.65 -5.72
N ALA A 508 -16.35 -15.57 -4.93
CA ALA A 508 -16.88 -15.56 -3.55
C ALA A 508 -18.42 -15.65 -3.43
N ASP A 509 -19.15 -15.82 -4.55
CA ASP A 509 -20.62 -15.91 -4.57
C ASP A 509 -21.22 -16.98 -5.50
#